data_AF-A0A183HZK3-F1
#
_entry.id   AF-A0A183HZK3-F1
#
_cell.length_a   1.000
_cell.length_b   1.000
_cell.length_c   1.000
_cell.angle_alpha   90.00
_cell.angle_beta   90.00
_cell.angle_gamma   90.00
#
_symmetry.space_group_name_H-M   'P 1'
#
loop_
_entity.id
_entity.type
_entity.pdbx_description
1 polymer ?
#
loop_
_entity_poly.entity_id
_entity_poly.type
_entity_poly.pdbx_seq_one_letter_code
_entity_poly.pdbx_strand_id
1 'polypeptide(L)'
;MKQQMEKGPQDALTLEARYSLSEEKLLRASFDFRKLTVFIAADHHSSGAMDYPVRVLDCDSITQVKEKCLDAKYRTTAFSDRPSVNDLDLELRSGCPRIILQDIDSTSKIEPGGWKRINTLAHYNVPENATLALLPRQASLYNLSILSERSTFSLPKQSPTLTRPFGTNSSSQCKGLLSNMDSNYKLYHLVRPSEHGSSDQQDKMVTEIYLTRQVLSLKSSHLVFVQKLLTMKGTLQKFIQNLLEVIFSSSSPNSAIPCVKYMFDFMDDQARNHGIEENEVVHAWKSNSLPLRFWVNLIKNPHFVFDIQKPTKLEGCLSVVAQTLMDACSTQEHQLTKDSPSSKLLFAKDIYQYRDWVDRYYAEIREMPPITDQDMNALLAEESRSHSRDRYLEQYKESLREELDMNQFAVNQKLPQKFQDMLNTMECMGEYYSNGGNGTTGTFGNRVYRGRPREDRV
;
A
#
# COMPACT_ATOMS: atom_id res chain seq x y z
N MET A 1 9.33 -6.23 -5.62
CA MET A 1 8.00 -6.61 -6.19
C MET A 1 7.56 -5.67 -7.32
N LYS A 2 7.36 -4.36 -7.06
CA LYS A 2 6.94 -3.36 -8.07
C LYS A 2 7.61 -3.52 -9.44
N GLN A 3 8.95 -3.46 -9.45
CA GLN A 3 9.75 -3.61 -10.67
C GLN A 3 9.48 -4.90 -11.46
N GLN A 4 9.21 -6.01 -10.78
CA GLN A 4 8.96 -7.28 -11.47
C GLN A 4 7.56 -7.32 -12.10
N MET A 5 6.58 -6.74 -11.42
CA MET A 5 5.20 -6.65 -11.92
C MET A 5 5.14 -5.76 -13.18
N GLU A 6 5.85 -4.63 -13.17
CA GLU A 6 5.89 -3.66 -14.28
C GLU A 6 6.63 -4.14 -15.55
N LYS A 7 7.33 -5.28 -15.48
CA LYS A 7 7.95 -5.91 -16.68
C LYS A 7 6.93 -6.56 -17.61
N GLY A 8 5.71 -6.75 -17.13
CA GLY A 8 4.61 -7.36 -17.89
C GLY A 8 3.38 -6.47 -17.89
N PRO A 9 2.41 -6.76 -18.78
CA PRO A 9 1.19 -5.99 -18.85
C PRO A 9 0.40 -5.97 -17.54
N GLN A 10 -0.23 -4.84 -17.27
CA GLN A 10 -1.10 -4.61 -16.13
C GLN A 10 -2.36 -3.87 -16.57
N ASP A 11 -3.53 -4.39 -16.24
CA ASP A 11 -4.79 -3.70 -16.49
C ASP A 11 -4.92 -2.49 -15.55
N ALA A 12 -5.33 -1.34 -16.09
CA ALA A 12 -5.35 -0.08 -15.35
C ALA A 12 -6.57 0.03 -14.42
N LEU A 13 -7.61 -0.78 -14.66
CA LEU A 13 -8.88 -0.75 -13.92
C LEU A 13 -8.97 -1.89 -12.91
N THR A 14 -8.77 -3.12 -13.37
CA THR A 14 -8.87 -4.32 -12.50
C THR A 14 -7.64 -4.50 -11.61
N LEU A 15 -6.54 -3.84 -12.00
CA LEU A 15 -5.20 -3.97 -11.41
C LEU A 15 -4.60 -5.38 -11.56
N GLU A 16 -5.20 -6.22 -12.40
CA GLU A 16 -4.66 -7.54 -12.73
C GLU A 16 -3.36 -7.40 -13.53
N ALA A 17 -2.36 -8.22 -13.20
CA ALA A 17 -1.03 -8.15 -13.82
C ALA A 17 -0.58 -9.52 -14.34
N ARG A 18 0.25 -9.51 -15.39
CA ARG A 18 0.86 -10.73 -15.94
C ARG A 18 1.77 -11.43 -14.93
N TYR A 19 2.48 -10.66 -14.11
CA TYR A 19 3.37 -11.15 -13.06
C TYR A 19 2.80 -10.78 -11.69
N SER A 20 2.12 -11.73 -11.05
CA SER A 20 1.50 -11.59 -9.73
C SER A 20 1.84 -12.82 -8.88
N LEU A 21 1.85 -12.67 -7.56
CA LEU A 21 1.85 -13.79 -6.61
C LEU A 21 0.43 -14.21 -6.21
N SER A 22 -0.55 -13.34 -6.43
CA SER A 22 -1.97 -13.59 -6.14
C SER A 22 -2.66 -14.08 -7.40
N GLU A 23 -3.35 -15.22 -7.30
CA GLU A 23 -4.17 -15.77 -8.38
C GLU A 23 -5.32 -14.83 -8.77
N GLU A 24 -5.95 -14.17 -7.79
CA GLU A 24 -7.05 -13.22 -8.03
C GLU A 24 -6.59 -11.98 -8.80
N LYS A 25 -5.32 -11.57 -8.62
CA LYS A 25 -4.72 -10.43 -9.33
C LYS A 25 -3.93 -10.86 -10.57
N LEU A 26 -4.05 -12.11 -10.99
CA LEU A 26 -3.35 -12.61 -12.17
C LEU A 26 -4.15 -12.33 -13.43
N LEU A 27 -3.51 -11.69 -14.40
CA LEU A 27 -4.13 -11.40 -15.68
C LEU A 27 -4.34 -12.68 -16.49
N ARG A 28 -5.61 -13.05 -16.65
CA ARG A 28 -6.03 -14.31 -17.31
C ARG A 28 -6.00 -14.20 -18.84
N ALA A 29 -6.22 -13.02 -19.38
CA ALA A 29 -6.09 -12.78 -20.81
C ALA A 29 -4.62 -12.86 -21.26
N SER A 30 -4.40 -13.38 -22.47
CA SER A 30 -3.12 -13.31 -23.16
C SER A 30 -3.25 -12.39 -24.35
N PHE A 31 -2.28 -11.51 -24.53
CA PHE A 31 -2.17 -10.60 -25.66
C PHE A 31 -0.70 -10.33 -25.93
N ASP A 32 -0.41 -10.04 -27.20
CA ASP A 32 0.91 -9.65 -27.64
C ASP A 32 1.17 -8.21 -27.20
N PHE A 33 2.40 -7.96 -26.74
CA PHE A 33 2.85 -6.65 -26.33
C PHE A 33 4.31 -6.49 -26.69
N ARG A 34 4.72 -5.26 -26.95
CA ARG A 34 6.11 -4.89 -27.22
C ARG A 34 6.67 -4.11 -26.05
N LYS A 35 7.91 -4.41 -25.69
CA LYS A 35 8.68 -3.63 -24.73
C LYS A 35 9.30 -2.48 -25.50
N LEU A 36 9.15 -1.26 -24.99
CA LEU A 36 9.70 -0.05 -25.56
C LEU A 36 10.61 0.64 -24.54
N THR A 37 11.63 1.32 -25.03
CA THR A 37 12.42 2.30 -24.27
C THR A 37 12.05 3.69 -24.77
N VAL A 38 11.53 4.53 -23.89
CA VAL A 38 11.24 5.94 -24.17
C VAL A 38 12.17 6.82 -23.33
N PHE A 39 12.38 8.06 -23.74
CA PHE A 39 13.28 9.01 -23.10
C PHE A 39 12.49 10.17 -22.52
N ILE A 40 12.64 10.44 -21.23
CA ILE A 40 11.99 11.59 -20.58
C ILE A 40 12.92 12.78 -20.62
N ALA A 41 12.45 13.86 -21.26
CA ALA A 41 13.16 15.10 -21.37
C ALA A 41 13.58 15.63 -19.99
N ALA A 42 14.86 15.94 -19.84
CA ALA A 42 15.37 16.61 -18.64
C ALA A 42 14.84 18.05 -18.55
N ASP A 43 14.80 18.60 -17.34
CA ASP A 43 14.38 19.99 -17.15
C ASP A 43 15.43 20.94 -17.75
N HIS A 44 14.99 21.88 -18.58
CA HIS A 44 15.83 22.79 -19.38
C HIS A 44 16.72 23.75 -18.55
N HIS A 45 16.76 23.62 -17.23
CA HIS A 45 17.53 24.50 -16.34
C HIS A 45 18.97 24.02 -16.10
N SER A 46 19.35 22.83 -16.56
CA SER A 46 20.71 22.30 -16.46
C SER A 46 21.29 22.00 -17.83
N SER A 47 22.15 22.91 -18.30
CA SER A 47 22.95 22.70 -19.51
C SER A 47 23.78 21.42 -19.37
N GLY A 48 23.39 20.36 -20.09
CA GLY A 48 24.07 19.05 -20.07
C GLY A 48 23.26 17.89 -19.46
N ALA A 49 22.01 18.11 -19.02
CA ALA A 49 21.17 17.02 -18.54
C ALA A 49 20.72 16.10 -19.70
N MET A 50 21.03 14.81 -19.57
CA MET A 50 20.62 13.77 -20.50
C MET A 50 19.19 13.31 -20.19
N ASP A 51 18.44 12.97 -21.24
CA ASP A 51 17.10 12.40 -21.08
C ASP A 51 17.15 11.06 -20.31
N TYR A 52 16.12 10.82 -19.50
CA TYR A 52 16.05 9.63 -18.66
C TYR A 52 15.45 8.45 -19.44
N PRO A 53 16.15 7.32 -19.60
CA PRO A 53 15.58 6.15 -20.27
C PRO A 53 14.56 5.44 -19.37
N VAL A 54 13.38 5.17 -19.92
CA VAL A 54 12.26 4.53 -19.23
C VAL A 54 11.78 3.33 -20.03
N ARG A 55 11.78 2.15 -19.41
CA ARG A 55 11.22 0.93 -20.01
C ARG A 55 9.71 0.90 -19.79
N VAL A 56 8.96 0.84 -20.87
CA VAL A 56 7.50 0.82 -20.91
C VAL A 56 7.02 -0.30 -21.82
N LEU A 57 5.72 -0.56 -21.83
CA LEU A 57 5.06 -1.49 -22.74
C LEU A 57 4.14 -0.72 -23.66
N ASP A 58 4.00 -1.14 -24.91
CA ASP A 58 3.07 -0.51 -25.85
C ASP A 58 1.59 -0.61 -25.40
N CYS A 59 1.28 -1.58 -24.54
CA CYS A 59 0.00 -1.75 -23.89
C CYS A 59 -0.15 -1.01 -22.54
N ASP A 60 0.82 -0.23 -22.09
CA ASP A 60 0.65 0.60 -20.89
C ASP A 60 -0.32 1.76 -21.18
N SER A 61 -1.20 2.07 -20.23
CA SER A 61 -2.03 3.29 -20.29
C SER A 61 -1.16 4.54 -20.12
N ILE A 62 -1.67 5.70 -20.53
CA ILE A 62 -0.92 6.96 -20.41
C ILE A 62 -0.60 7.29 -18.95
N THR A 63 -1.52 7.05 -18.02
CA THR A 63 -1.23 7.21 -16.59
C THR A 63 -0.16 6.24 -16.10
N GLN A 64 -0.17 4.97 -16.52
CA GLN A 64 0.88 4.01 -16.16
C GLN A 64 2.26 4.45 -16.69
N VAL A 65 2.31 5.01 -17.91
CA VAL A 65 3.54 5.58 -18.46
C VAL A 65 4.01 6.77 -17.64
N LYS A 66 3.12 7.70 -17.27
CA LYS A 66 3.47 8.84 -16.41
C LYS A 66 4.07 8.39 -15.08
N GLU A 67 3.49 7.38 -14.43
CA GLU A 67 4.04 6.83 -13.18
C GLU A 67 5.44 6.25 -13.37
N LYS A 68 5.67 5.43 -14.41
CA LYS A 68 7.00 4.89 -14.73
C LYS A 68 8.03 5.99 -15.03
N CYS A 69 7.58 7.06 -15.68
CA CYS A 69 8.42 8.22 -15.97
C CYS A 69 8.78 9.01 -14.71
N LEU A 70 7.83 9.20 -13.80
CA LEU A 70 8.08 9.80 -12.49
C LEU A 70 9.06 8.97 -11.67
N ASP A 71 8.91 7.64 -11.64
CA ASP A 71 9.84 6.76 -10.94
C ASP A 71 11.28 6.82 -11.49
N ALA A 72 11.42 7.03 -12.81
CA ALA A 72 12.73 7.17 -13.45
C ALA A 72 13.35 8.54 -13.16
N LYS A 73 12.59 9.63 -13.37
CA LYS A 73 13.06 11.01 -13.20
C LYS A 73 13.33 11.36 -11.73
N TYR A 74 12.50 10.87 -10.82
CA TYR A 74 12.55 11.18 -9.37
C TYR A 74 13.00 9.98 -8.53
N ARG A 75 13.82 9.08 -9.09
CA ARG A 75 14.24 7.82 -8.44
C ARG A 75 14.81 8.00 -7.03
N THR A 76 15.54 9.08 -6.80
CA THR A 76 16.22 9.40 -5.53
C THR A 76 15.47 10.42 -4.66
N THR A 77 14.30 10.87 -5.11
CA THR A 77 13.46 11.84 -4.38
C THR A 77 12.40 11.09 -3.59
N ALA A 78 12.11 11.53 -2.37
CA ALA A 78 11.04 10.99 -1.53
C ALA A 78 9.68 11.10 -2.26
N PHE A 79 8.75 10.18 -2.04
CA PHE A 79 7.48 10.17 -2.79
C PHE A 79 6.63 11.43 -2.49
N SER A 80 6.60 11.90 -1.24
CA SER A 80 5.86 13.10 -0.82
C SER A 80 6.29 14.38 -1.54
N ASP A 81 7.55 14.43 -1.99
CA ASP A 81 8.16 15.60 -2.63
C ASP A 81 7.99 15.59 -4.16
N ARG A 82 7.41 14.52 -4.72
CA ARG A 82 7.21 14.38 -6.16
C ARG A 82 5.90 15.05 -6.60
N PRO A 83 5.84 15.57 -7.85
CA PRO A 83 4.58 16.02 -8.41
C PRO A 83 3.60 14.84 -8.54
N SER A 84 2.32 15.13 -8.30
CA SER A 84 1.24 14.15 -8.49
C SER A 84 1.08 13.79 -9.96
N VAL A 85 0.86 12.50 -10.26
CA VAL A 85 0.59 12.03 -11.62
C VAL A 85 -0.64 12.71 -12.25
N ASN A 86 -1.60 13.14 -11.43
CA ASN A 86 -2.83 13.79 -11.87
C ASN A 86 -2.63 15.26 -12.28
N ASP A 87 -1.54 15.88 -11.81
CA ASP A 87 -1.22 17.28 -12.07
C ASP A 87 -0.27 17.44 -13.26
N LEU A 88 -0.02 16.34 -13.97
CA LEU A 88 0.92 16.28 -15.09
C LEU A 88 0.25 15.78 -16.37
N ASP A 89 0.58 16.47 -17.47
CA ASP A 89 0.32 16.03 -18.83
C ASP A 89 1.58 15.39 -19.43
N LEU A 90 1.38 14.42 -20.31
CA LEU A 90 2.44 13.71 -21.02
C LEU A 90 2.48 14.19 -22.47
N GLU A 91 3.57 14.82 -22.88
CA GLU A 91 3.79 15.32 -24.25
C GLU A 91 4.71 14.37 -25.02
N LEU A 92 4.34 13.98 -26.24
CA LEU A 92 5.23 13.30 -27.18
C LEU A 92 5.97 14.33 -28.05
N ARG A 93 7.31 14.30 -28.00
CA ARG A 93 8.21 15.23 -28.70
C ARG A 93 8.91 14.66 -29.93
N SER A 94 8.92 13.34 -30.11
CA SER A 94 9.60 12.69 -31.25
C SER A 94 8.95 12.86 -32.62
N GLY A 95 7.90 13.69 -32.73
CA GLY A 95 7.28 14.08 -34.00
C GLY A 95 6.79 15.53 -33.95
N CYS A 96 6.74 16.17 -35.12
CA CYS A 96 5.98 17.39 -35.33
C CYS A 96 4.63 17.01 -35.97
N PRO A 97 3.48 17.41 -35.41
CA PRO A 97 3.30 18.26 -34.24
C PRO A 97 3.55 17.53 -32.91
N ARG A 98 3.89 18.29 -31.85
CA ARG A 98 3.90 17.78 -30.47
C ARG A 98 2.47 17.49 -30.05
N ILE A 99 2.25 16.34 -29.41
CA ILE A 99 0.91 15.91 -29.00
C ILE A 99 0.87 15.63 -27.50
N ILE A 100 -0.21 16.05 -26.84
CA ILE A 100 -0.49 15.68 -25.45
C ILE A 100 -1.26 14.36 -25.45
N LEU A 101 -0.71 13.37 -24.76
CA LEU A 101 -1.29 12.05 -24.61
C LEU A 101 -2.18 12.03 -23.36
N GLN A 102 -3.36 11.42 -23.46
CA GLN A 102 -4.31 11.30 -22.35
C GLN A 102 -4.90 9.90 -22.33
N ASP A 103 -5.31 9.41 -21.15
CA ASP A 103 -5.97 8.10 -21.03
C ASP A 103 -7.28 8.06 -21.84
N ILE A 104 -7.98 9.19 -21.95
CA ILE A 104 -9.19 9.37 -22.75
C ILE A 104 -9.14 10.73 -23.44
N ASP A 105 -9.33 10.75 -24.75
CA ASP A 105 -9.44 11.96 -25.57
C ASP A 105 -10.47 11.80 -26.71
N SER A 106 -10.47 12.74 -27.66
CA SER A 106 -11.34 12.70 -28.85
C SER A 106 -10.97 11.60 -29.85
N THR A 107 -9.76 11.04 -29.76
CA THR A 107 -9.27 9.96 -30.63
C THR A 107 -9.54 8.57 -30.05
N SER A 108 -9.94 8.49 -28.78
CA SER A 108 -10.21 7.22 -28.10
C SER A 108 -11.24 6.36 -28.84
N LYS A 109 -10.88 5.09 -29.03
CA LYS A 109 -11.72 4.12 -29.73
C LYS A 109 -12.96 3.78 -28.91
N ILE A 110 -14.13 3.97 -29.54
CA ILE A 110 -15.42 3.51 -29.02
C ILE A 110 -15.76 2.21 -29.74
N GLU A 111 -16.02 1.17 -28.97
CA GLU A 111 -16.39 -0.14 -29.46
C GLU A 111 -17.91 -0.40 -29.28
N PRO A 112 -18.47 -1.37 -30.05
CA PRO A 112 -19.85 -1.77 -29.90
C PRO A 112 -20.23 -2.14 -28.45
N GLY A 113 -21.48 -1.87 -28.07
CA GLY A 113 -21.96 -2.12 -26.70
C GLY A 113 -21.63 -0.99 -25.72
N GLY A 114 -21.25 0.20 -26.22
CA GLY A 114 -20.99 1.36 -25.38
C GLY A 114 -19.68 1.26 -24.60
N TRP A 115 -18.70 0.51 -25.09
CA TRP A 115 -17.39 0.40 -24.43
C TRP A 115 -16.40 1.40 -25.02
N LYS A 116 -15.67 2.11 -24.17
CA LYS A 116 -14.60 3.02 -24.58
C LYS A 116 -13.27 2.51 -24.01
N ARG A 117 -12.29 2.31 -24.90
CA ARG A 117 -10.98 1.78 -24.51
C ARG A 117 -10.08 2.91 -24.02
N ILE A 118 -9.37 2.66 -22.91
CA ILE A 118 -8.31 3.55 -22.43
C ILE A 118 -7.15 3.57 -23.43
N ASN A 119 -6.70 4.76 -23.78
CA ASN A 119 -5.61 4.96 -24.72
C ASN A 119 -4.29 4.44 -24.13
N THR A 120 -3.48 3.80 -24.98
CA THR A 120 -2.16 3.26 -24.64
C THR A 120 -1.09 3.86 -25.55
N LEU A 121 0.19 3.57 -25.31
CA LEU A 121 1.26 3.96 -26.25
C LEU A 121 1.05 3.40 -27.66
N ALA A 122 0.51 2.18 -27.78
CA ALA A 122 0.15 1.59 -29.06
C ALA A 122 -0.99 2.35 -29.77
N HIS A 123 -1.93 2.94 -29.02
CA HIS A 123 -3.00 3.76 -29.61
C HIS A 123 -2.44 4.97 -30.36
N TYR A 124 -1.43 5.63 -29.77
CA TYR A 124 -0.75 6.77 -30.38
C TYR A 124 0.41 6.39 -31.31
N ASN A 125 0.63 5.09 -31.55
CA ASN A 125 1.76 4.57 -32.34
C ASN A 125 3.13 5.12 -31.89
N VAL A 126 3.35 5.22 -30.57
CA VAL A 126 4.61 5.73 -30.03
C VAL A 126 5.77 4.79 -30.41
N PRO A 127 6.83 5.29 -31.10
CA PRO A 127 7.94 4.45 -31.54
C PRO A 127 8.94 4.16 -30.41
N GLU A 128 9.82 3.17 -30.63
CA GLU A 128 11.01 2.94 -29.81
C GLU A 128 11.88 4.20 -29.79
N ASN A 129 12.51 4.49 -28.65
CA ASN A 129 13.37 5.65 -28.43
C ASN A 129 12.65 7.01 -28.56
N ALA A 130 11.32 7.04 -28.44
CA ALA A 130 10.57 8.29 -28.44
C ALA A 130 10.90 9.16 -27.21
N THR A 131 11.04 10.47 -27.43
CA THR A 131 11.20 11.48 -26.38
C THR A 131 9.82 11.96 -25.92
N LEU A 132 9.61 11.92 -24.61
CA LEU A 132 8.42 12.35 -23.90
C LEU A 132 8.77 13.48 -22.92
N ALA A 133 7.80 14.31 -22.55
CA ALA A 133 7.96 15.31 -21.49
C ALA A 133 6.78 15.33 -20.53
N LEU A 134 7.08 15.52 -19.25
CA LEU A 134 6.07 15.73 -18.21
C LEU A 134 5.89 17.23 -18.03
N LEU A 135 4.67 17.72 -18.27
CA LEU A 135 4.32 19.14 -18.18
C LEU A 135 3.33 19.37 -17.03
N PRO A 136 3.51 20.39 -16.19
CA PRO A 136 2.49 20.79 -15.22
C PRO A 136 1.18 21.15 -15.94
N ARG A 137 0.08 20.54 -15.51
CA ARG A 137 -1.25 20.79 -16.04
C ARG A 137 -1.70 22.19 -15.63
N GLN A 138 -1.92 23.08 -16.59
CA GLN A 138 -2.44 24.43 -16.32
C GLN A 138 -3.95 24.35 -16.06
N ALA A 139 -4.38 24.58 -14.81
CA ALA A 139 -5.78 24.45 -14.36
C ALA A 139 -6.78 25.41 -15.05
N SER A 140 -6.30 26.43 -15.78
CA SER A 140 -7.10 27.58 -16.20
C SER A 140 -7.82 27.43 -17.55
N LEU A 141 -7.39 26.50 -18.43
CA LEU A 141 -7.93 26.42 -19.80
C LEU A 141 -8.97 25.31 -20.01
N TYR A 142 -8.99 24.28 -19.17
CA TYR A 142 -9.95 23.15 -19.31
C TYR A 142 -11.30 23.38 -18.62
N ASN A 143 -11.38 24.26 -17.60
CA ASN A 143 -12.66 24.55 -16.95
C ASN A 143 -13.61 25.34 -17.87
N LEU A 144 -13.09 26.12 -18.81
CA LEU A 144 -13.91 26.93 -19.72
C LEU A 144 -14.59 26.12 -20.83
N SER A 145 -13.97 25.03 -21.30
CA SER A 145 -14.57 24.16 -22.34
C SER A 145 -15.65 23.23 -21.80
N ILE A 146 -15.62 22.90 -20.50
CA ILE A 146 -16.65 22.07 -19.85
C ILE A 146 -17.83 22.90 -19.34
N LEU A 147 -17.62 24.19 -19.01
CA LEU A 147 -18.69 25.08 -18.53
C LEU A 147 -19.54 25.69 -19.66
N SER A 148 -19.03 25.77 -20.90
CA SER A 148 -19.77 26.40 -22.01
C SER A 148 -20.98 25.61 -22.51
N GLU A 149 -21.12 24.34 -22.12
CA GLU A 149 -22.26 23.48 -22.50
C GLU A 149 -23.36 23.41 -21.42
N ARG A 150 -23.18 24.05 -20.25
CA ARG A 150 -24.02 23.80 -19.06
C ARG A 150 -24.86 24.97 -18.54
N SER A 151 -25.24 25.92 -19.40
CA SER A 151 -26.17 27.01 -19.03
C SER A 151 -27.62 26.68 -19.40
N THR A 152 -28.24 25.74 -18.67
CA THR A 152 -29.69 25.80 -18.42
C THR A 152 -30.00 25.46 -16.95
N PHE A 153 -30.80 26.32 -16.34
CA PHE A 153 -31.11 26.44 -14.91
C PHE A 153 -31.72 25.18 -14.26
N SER A 154 -31.35 24.90 -13.00
CA SER A 154 -32.26 25.00 -11.84
C SER A 154 -31.61 24.52 -10.53
N LEU A 155 -31.74 25.32 -9.47
CA LEU A 155 -31.43 24.97 -8.07
C LEU A 155 -32.59 24.14 -7.49
N PRO A 156 -32.33 23.26 -6.49
CA PRO A 156 -32.85 23.62 -5.18
C PRO A 156 -31.93 23.32 -3.99
N LYS A 157 -32.26 24.05 -2.91
CA LYS A 157 -31.71 24.11 -1.56
C LYS A 157 -31.99 22.82 -0.75
N GLN A 158 -31.06 22.39 0.11
CA GLN A 158 -31.18 22.37 1.59
C GLN A 158 -30.15 21.45 2.28
N SER A 159 -29.60 22.04 3.33
CA SER A 159 -28.75 21.70 4.50
C SER A 159 -28.69 20.26 5.08
N PRO A 160 -27.71 20.01 6.00
CA PRO A 160 -27.11 18.70 6.30
C PRO A 160 -27.67 18.04 7.57
N THR A 161 -27.55 16.72 7.68
CA THR A 161 -27.69 15.99 8.96
C THR A 161 -26.63 14.89 9.09
N LEU A 162 -26.01 14.85 10.26
CA LEU A 162 -24.99 13.90 10.69
C LEU A 162 -25.62 12.57 11.14
N THR A 163 -24.97 11.44 10.83
CA THR A 163 -25.03 10.21 11.64
C THR A 163 -23.67 9.51 11.69
N ARG A 164 -23.40 8.99 12.90
CA ARG A 164 -22.15 8.45 13.49
C ARG A 164 -21.83 7.00 13.02
N PRO A 165 -20.78 6.30 13.54
CA PRO A 165 -19.90 5.42 12.76
C PRO A 165 -20.09 3.92 13.11
N PHE A 166 -19.22 3.09 12.53
CA PHE A 166 -19.11 1.62 12.57
C PHE A 166 -19.71 0.89 11.38
N GLY A 167 -18.82 0.57 10.43
CA GLY A 167 -19.06 -0.31 9.31
C GLY A 167 -17.75 -0.54 8.57
N THR A 168 -17.16 -1.72 8.75
CA THR A 168 -16.02 -2.20 7.98
C THR A 168 -16.42 -2.33 6.52
N ASN A 169 -16.00 -1.40 5.66
CA ASN A 169 -16.13 -1.53 4.21
C ASN A 169 -14.84 -1.08 3.52
N SER A 170 -13.94 -2.04 3.37
CA SER A 170 -12.79 -1.98 2.47
C SER A 170 -13.27 -2.31 1.05
N SER A 171 -13.47 -1.32 0.17
CA SER A 171 -13.44 -1.51 -1.31
C SER A 171 -13.76 -0.28 -2.17
N SER A 172 -14.07 0.89 -1.63
CA SER A 172 -14.64 1.99 -2.45
C SER A 172 -13.68 3.08 -2.93
N GLN A 173 -12.37 3.02 -2.65
CA GLN A 173 -11.47 4.13 -3.01
C GLN A 173 -10.85 4.10 -4.43
N CYS A 174 -11.08 3.05 -5.22
CA CYS A 174 -10.65 3.03 -6.64
C CYS A 174 -11.80 3.19 -7.66
N LYS A 175 -13.06 3.26 -7.21
CA LYS A 175 -14.17 3.54 -8.14
C LYS A 175 -14.30 5.03 -8.49
N GLY A 176 -13.79 5.93 -7.65
CA GLY A 176 -14.02 7.38 -7.76
C GLY A 176 -13.19 8.16 -8.78
N LEU A 177 -12.18 7.57 -9.43
CA LEU A 177 -11.32 8.32 -10.36
C LEU A 177 -11.70 8.16 -11.85
N LEU A 178 -12.62 7.25 -12.15
CA LEU A 178 -13.12 7.04 -13.52
C LEU A 178 -14.65 6.93 -13.62
N SER A 179 -15.38 6.95 -12.48
CA SER A 179 -16.85 6.94 -12.48
C SER A 179 -17.50 8.32 -12.55
N ASN A 180 -16.72 9.41 -12.65
CA ASN A 180 -17.24 10.78 -12.69
C ASN A 180 -16.92 11.47 -14.02
N MET A 181 -17.25 10.81 -15.13
CA MET A 181 -17.47 11.49 -16.40
C MET A 181 -18.86 11.10 -16.86
N ASP A 182 -19.73 12.11 -17.04
CA ASP A 182 -21.04 12.02 -17.68
C ASP A 182 -20.90 11.50 -19.13
N SER A 183 -20.56 10.23 -19.27
CA SER A 183 -20.30 9.56 -20.52
C SER A 183 -21.14 8.29 -20.53
N ASN A 184 -22.01 8.14 -21.52
CA ASN A 184 -22.84 6.94 -21.75
C ASN A 184 -22.01 5.67 -22.06
N TYR A 185 -20.72 5.66 -21.75
CA TYR A 185 -19.76 4.64 -22.14
C TYR A 185 -19.10 3.99 -20.92
N LYS A 186 -18.99 2.66 -20.93
CA LYS A 186 -18.23 1.87 -19.96
C LYS A 186 -16.76 1.84 -20.36
N LEU A 187 -15.84 2.04 -19.41
CA LEU A 187 -14.40 2.06 -19.68
C LEU A 187 -13.76 0.68 -19.52
N TYR A 188 -12.78 0.36 -20.37
CA TYR A 188 -11.92 -0.82 -20.20
C TYR A 188 -10.48 -0.55 -20.68
N HIS A 189 -9.49 -1.29 -20.17
CA HIS A 189 -8.09 -1.19 -20.62
C HIS A 189 -7.66 -2.40 -21.46
N LEU A 190 -7.31 -3.51 -20.81
CA LEU A 190 -6.83 -4.74 -21.45
C LEU A 190 -7.93 -5.80 -21.45
N VAL A 191 -8.70 -5.86 -20.37
CA VAL A 191 -9.80 -6.82 -20.20
C VAL A 191 -11.11 -6.06 -20.06
N ARG A 192 -12.09 -6.43 -20.87
CA ARG A 192 -13.46 -6.00 -20.65
C ARG A 192 -14.01 -6.74 -19.43
N PRO A 193 -14.53 -6.04 -18.41
CA PRO A 193 -15.37 -6.69 -17.41
C PRO A 193 -16.43 -7.49 -18.15
N SER A 194 -16.41 -8.82 -18.02
CA SER A 194 -17.39 -9.65 -18.71
C SER A 194 -18.78 -9.23 -18.24
N GLU A 195 -19.69 -8.89 -19.16
CA GLU A 195 -21.11 -8.72 -18.85
C GLU A 195 -21.79 -10.05 -18.47
N HIS A 196 -21.02 -11.14 -18.35
CA HIS A 196 -21.50 -12.43 -17.86
C HIS A 196 -21.65 -12.42 -16.33
N GLY A 197 -22.66 -11.69 -15.87
CA GLY A 197 -23.54 -12.25 -14.85
C GLY A 197 -24.39 -13.34 -15.51
N SER A 198 -24.45 -14.51 -14.88
CA SER A 198 -25.44 -15.59 -15.11
C SER A 198 -26.54 -15.29 -16.14
N SER A 199 -26.31 -15.63 -17.40
CA SER A 199 -27.39 -15.95 -18.34
C SER A 199 -27.49 -17.47 -18.41
N ASP A 200 -28.14 -18.04 -17.40
CA ASP A 200 -28.71 -19.38 -17.48
C ASP A 200 -29.86 -19.34 -18.49
N GLN A 201 -29.54 -19.46 -19.79
CA GLN A 201 -30.36 -20.03 -20.88
C GLN A 201 -29.79 -19.61 -22.24
N GLN A 202 -29.58 -20.60 -23.13
CA GLN A 202 -28.94 -20.56 -24.47
C GLN A 202 -27.42 -20.73 -24.37
N ASP A 203 -26.79 -21.88 -24.58
CA ASP A 203 -26.97 -22.88 -25.63
C ASP A 203 -26.63 -24.30 -25.12
N LYS A 204 -27.66 -25.14 -24.94
CA LYS A 204 -27.49 -26.59 -24.82
C LYS A 204 -27.63 -27.20 -26.21
N MET A 205 -26.52 -27.26 -26.95
CA MET A 205 -26.17 -28.31 -27.92
C MET A 205 -24.97 -27.87 -28.77
N VAL A 206 -23.78 -27.79 -28.15
CA VAL A 206 -22.50 -27.84 -28.86
C VAL A 206 -21.57 -28.80 -28.12
N THR A 207 -21.84 -30.09 -28.37
CA THR A 207 -20.91 -31.24 -28.52
C THR A 207 -19.65 -31.30 -27.65
N GLU A 208 -19.48 -32.44 -26.95
CA GLU A 208 -18.34 -32.90 -26.13
C GLU A 208 -16.91 -32.59 -26.64
N ILE A 209 -16.74 -32.32 -27.93
CA ILE A 209 -15.47 -31.88 -28.54
C ILE A 209 -15.08 -30.46 -28.08
N TYR A 210 -16.07 -29.56 -27.90
CA TYR A 210 -15.83 -28.23 -27.33
C TYR A 210 -15.52 -28.33 -25.84
N LEU A 211 -16.19 -29.19 -25.08
CA LEU A 211 -15.85 -29.44 -23.67
C LEU A 211 -14.44 -30.01 -23.52
N THR A 212 -14.01 -30.91 -24.39
CA THR A 212 -12.64 -31.48 -24.31
C THR A 212 -11.58 -30.46 -24.73
N ARG A 213 -11.82 -29.65 -25.77
CA ARG A 213 -10.94 -28.53 -26.15
C ARG A 213 -10.96 -27.40 -25.11
N GLN A 214 -12.09 -27.12 -24.49
CA GLN A 214 -12.24 -26.12 -23.44
C GLN A 214 -11.60 -26.62 -22.16
N VAL A 215 -11.73 -27.90 -21.78
CA VAL A 215 -11.02 -28.53 -20.66
C VAL A 215 -9.52 -28.61 -20.92
N LEU A 216 -9.07 -28.89 -22.15
CA LEU A 216 -7.64 -28.83 -22.51
C LEU A 216 -7.13 -27.38 -22.59
N SER A 217 -7.94 -26.43 -23.04
CA SER A 217 -7.64 -25.00 -23.01
C SER A 217 -7.69 -24.43 -21.60
N LEU A 218 -8.54 -24.96 -20.72
CA LEU A 218 -8.67 -24.63 -19.29
C LEU A 218 -7.51 -25.24 -18.52
N LYS A 219 -7.14 -26.50 -18.80
CA LYS A 219 -5.92 -27.14 -18.26
C LYS A 219 -4.66 -26.42 -18.75
N SER A 220 -4.58 -26.10 -20.04
CA SER A 220 -3.46 -25.34 -20.61
C SER A 220 -3.39 -23.91 -20.08
N SER A 221 -4.52 -23.23 -19.90
CA SER A 221 -4.55 -21.88 -19.31
C SER A 221 -4.25 -21.90 -17.82
N HIS A 222 -4.81 -22.85 -17.05
CA HIS A 222 -4.50 -23.05 -15.64
C HIS A 222 -3.02 -23.38 -15.42
N LEU A 223 -2.42 -24.25 -16.24
CA LEU A 223 -0.99 -24.53 -16.21
C LEU A 223 -0.14 -23.28 -16.55
N VAL A 224 -0.56 -22.50 -17.54
CA VAL A 224 0.10 -21.21 -17.88
C VAL A 224 0.00 -20.22 -16.73
N PHE A 225 -1.12 -20.18 -16.00
CA PHE A 225 -1.30 -19.30 -14.84
C PHE A 225 -0.43 -19.74 -13.66
N VAL A 226 -0.41 -21.04 -13.35
CA VAL A 226 0.47 -21.61 -12.32
C VAL A 226 1.94 -21.32 -12.66
N GLN A 227 2.34 -21.44 -13.93
CA GLN A 227 3.71 -21.09 -14.36
C GLN A 227 4.04 -19.60 -14.12
N LYS A 228 3.11 -18.68 -14.36
CA LYS A 228 3.30 -17.24 -14.07
C LYS A 228 3.48 -17.00 -12.56
N LEU A 229 2.66 -17.63 -11.73
CA LEU A 229 2.77 -17.56 -10.26
C LEU A 229 4.13 -18.09 -9.78
N LEU A 230 4.54 -19.27 -10.26
CA LEU A 230 5.83 -19.88 -9.95
C LEU A 230 7.02 -19.02 -10.39
N THR A 231 6.92 -18.39 -11.58
CA THR A 231 7.96 -17.48 -12.08
C THR A 231 8.11 -16.25 -11.19
N MET A 232 6.98 -15.67 -10.78
CA MET A 232 6.97 -14.52 -9.85
C MET A 232 7.52 -14.93 -8.48
N LYS A 233 7.11 -16.08 -7.94
CA LYS A 233 7.63 -16.64 -6.69
C LYS A 233 9.13 -16.87 -6.75
N GLY A 234 9.62 -17.55 -7.80
CA GLY A 234 11.05 -17.80 -7.99
C GLY A 234 11.87 -16.51 -8.03
N THR A 235 11.37 -15.46 -8.69
CA THR A 235 12.06 -14.16 -8.76
C THR A 235 12.11 -13.45 -7.41
N LEU A 236 11.08 -13.61 -6.58
CA LEU A 236 10.95 -12.93 -5.29
C LEU A 236 11.47 -13.75 -4.10
N GLN A 237 11.78 -15.04 -4.31
CA GLN A 237 12.11 -16.00 -3.25
C GLN A 237 13.13 -15.46 -2.27
N LYS A 238 14.30 -15.00 -2.76
CA LYS A 238 15.39 -14.51 -1.92
C LYS A 238 14.97 -13.29 -1.08
N PHE A 239 14.15 -12.39 -1.63
CA PHE A 239 13.67 -11.23 -0.88
C PHE A 239 12.69 -11.62 0.22
N ILE A 240 11.81 -12.60 -0.05
CA ILE A 240 10.86 -13.12 0.95
C ILE A 240 11.62 -13.86 2.05
N GLN A 241 12.57 -14.73 1.71
CA GLN A 241 13.40 -15.45 2.66
C GLN A 241 14.20 -14.50 3.55
N ASN A 242 14.92 -13.55 2.95
CA ASN A 242 15.68 -12.56 3.72
C ASN A 242 14.79 -11.75 4.67
N LEU A 243 13.57 -11.39 4.24
CA LEU A 243 12.62 -10.68 5.09
C LEU A 243 12.20 -11.53 6.30
N LEU A 244 11.80 -12.79 6.07
CA LEU A 244 11.36 -13.69 7.14
C LEU A 244 12.51 -14.04 8.08
N GLU A 245 13.71 -14.27 7.55
CA GLU A 245 14.91 -14.54 8.34
C GLU A 245 15.27 -13.36 9.25
N VAL A 246 15.19 -12.12 8.75
CA VAL A 246 15.42 -10.92 9.57
C VAL A 246 14.33 -10.73 10.63
N ILE A 247 13.06 -11.02 10.30
CA ILE A 247 11.95 -10.94 11.26
C ILE A 247 12.12 -11.95 12.40
N PHE A 248 12.55 -13.17 12.08
CA PHE A 248 12.72 -14.28 13.03
C PHE A 248 14.19 -14.53 13.39
N SER A 249 14.98 -13.46 13.52
CA SER A 249 16.37 -13.53 13.99
C SER A 249 16.50 -12.92 15.39
N SER A 250 17.24 -13.61 16.26
CA SER A 250 17.66 -13.13 17.59
C SER A 250 19.00 -12.36 17.58
N SER A 251 19.69 -12.33 16.44
CA SER A 251 21.13 -12.03 16.36
C SER A 251 21.44 -10.59 15.97
N SER A 252 20.43 -9.78 15.62
CA SER A 252 20.65 -8.38 15.28
C SER A 252 20.74 -7.54 16.56
N PRO A 253 21.66 -6.56 16.66
CA PRO A 253 21.68 -5.55 17.72
C PRO A 253 20.49 -4.59 17.56
N ASN A 254 19.29 -5.15 17.70
CA ASN A 254 18.04 -4.47 17.50
C ASN A 254 17.53 -4.02 18.87
N SER A 255 17.31 -2.72 19.05
CA SER A 255 16.84 -2.14 20.32
C SER A 255 15.49 -2.71 20.79
N ALA A 256 14.75 -3.38 19.89
CA ALA A 256 13.47 -4.00 20.18
C ALA A 256 13.56 -5.42 20.79
N ILE A 257 14.69 -6.12 20.70
CA ILE A 257 14.81 -7.49 21.25
C ILE A 257 14.50 -7.54 22.76
N PRO A 258 14.97 -6.59 23.59
CA PRO A 258 14.59 -6.52 24.99
C PRO A 258 13.08 -6.47 25.23
N CYS A 259 12.35 -5.65 24.46
CA CYS A 259 10.89 -5.55 24.59
C CYS A 259 10.18 -6.85 24.22
N VAL A 260 10.64 -7.53 23.17
CA VAL A 260 10.08 -8.83 22.76
C VAL A 260 10.35 -9.90 23.82
N LYS A 261 11.57 -9.97 24.34
CA LYS A 261 11.95 -10.89 25.42
C LYS A 261 11.09 -10.67 26.66
N TYR A 262 10.98 -9.43 27.13
CA TYR A 262 10.18 -9.09 28.30
C TYR A 262 8.70 -9.48 28.12
N MET A 263 8.12 -9.21 26.94
CA MET A 263 6.73 -9.58 26.64
C MET A 263 6.53 -11.10 26.54
N PHE A 264 7.49 -11.84 25.98
CA PHE A 264 7.41 -13.29 25.84
C PHE A 264 7.61 -14.00 27.16
N ASP A 265 8.52 -13.53 28.01
CA ASP A 265 8.69 -14.03 29.38
C ASP A 265 7.41 -13.80 30.20
N PHE A 266 6.78 -12.63 30.06
CA PHE A 266 5.47 -12.39 30.68
C PHE A 266 4.43 -13.45 30.27
N MET A 267 4.35 -13.80 28.98
CA MET A 267 3.42 -14.84 28.51
C MET A 267 3.76 -16.23 29.07
N ASP A 268 5.05 -16.57 29.14
CA ASP A 268 5.53 -17.82 29.72
C ASP A 268 5.18 -17.89 31.23
N ASP A 269 5.34 -16.78 31.96
CA ASP A 269 4.98 -16.66 33.38
C ASP A 269 3.47 -16.78 33.60
N GLN A 270 2.65 -16.12 32.78
CA GLN A 270 1.19 -16.24 32.86
C GLN A 270 0.74 -17.68 32.57
N ALA A 271 1.33 -18.35 31.59
CA ALA A 271 1.02 -19.75 31.31
C ALA A 271 1.35 -20.65 32.52
N ARG A 272 2.51 -20.48 33.14
CA ARG A 272 2.91 -21.22 34.35
C ARG A 272 1.97 -20.95 35.53
N ASN A 273 1.63 -19.69 35.78
CA ASN A 273 0.75 -19.30 36.89
C ASN A 273 -0.67 -19.88 36.76
N HIS A 274 -1.13 -20.10 35.53
CA HIS A 274 -2.44 -20.69 35.24
C HIS A 274 -2.38 -22.22 35.03
N GLY A 275 -1.22 -22.86 35.19
CA GLY A 275 -1.07 -24.30 35.01
C GLY A 275 -1.25 -24.78 33.56
N ILE A 276 -0.95 -23.92 32.58
CA ILE A 276 -1.01 -24.27 31.15
C ILE A 276 0.29 -24.98 30.77
N GLU A 277 0.23 -26.30 30.62
CA GLU A 277 1.39 -27.14 30.25
C GLU A 277 1.61 -27.25 28.73
N GLU A 278 0.59 -26.92 27.94
CA GLU A 278 0.61 -27.04 26.49
C GLU A 278 1.43 -25.92 25.82
N ASN A 279 2.61 -26.24 25.31
CA ASN A 279 3.49 -25.29 24.60
C ASN A 279 2.81 -24.64 23.37
N GLU A 280 1.87 -25.32 22.73
CA GLU A 280 1.13 -24.80 21.57
C GLU A 280 0.29 -23.56 21.91
N VAL A 281 -0.26 -23.50 23.12
CA VAL A 281 -1.06 -22.36 23.59
C VAL A 281 -0.19 -21.11 23.69
N VAL A 282 0.99 -21.25 24.30
CA VAL A 282 1.94 -20.16 24.48
C VAL A 282 2.54 -19.72 23.14
N HIS A 283 2.83 -20.68 22.25
CA HIS A 283 3.23 -20.41 20.87
C HIS A 283 2.18 -19.57 20.13
N ALA A 284 0.90 -19.92 20.28
CA ALA A 284 -0.20 -19.16 19.71
C ALA A 284 -0.31 -17.75 20.31
N TRP A 285 -0.08 -17.56 21.61
CA TRP A 285 -0.06 -16.23 22.24
C TRP A 285 1.06 -15.35 21.69
N LYS A 286 2.28 -15.89 21.58
CA LYS A 286 3.45 -15.21 20.98
C LYS A 286 3.21 -14.85 19.51
N SER A 287 2.63 -15.77 18.74
CA SER A 287 2.27 -15.54 17.34
C SER A 287 1.18 -14.48 17.17
N ASN A 288 0.11 -14.54 17.97
CA ASN A 288 -1.03 -13.63 17.91
C ASN A 288 -0.72 -12.23 18.43
N SER A 289 0.30 -12.05 19.26
CA SER A 289 0.67 -10.75 19.83
C SER A 289 1.61 -9.96 18.92
N LEU A 290 2.60 -10.61 18.32
CA LEU A 290 3.66 -9.93 17.57
C LEU A 290 3.61 -10.21 16.05
N PRO A 291 3.95 -11.39 15.52
CA PRO A 291 3.95 -11.63 14.07
C PRO A 291 2.63 -11.31 13.37
N LEU A 292 1.51 -11.76 13.93
CA LEU A 292 0.20 -11.67 13.28
C LEU A 292 -0.45 -10.27 13.38
N ARG A 293 0.00 -9.44 14.33
CA ARG A 293 -0.55 -8.08 14.56
C ARG A 293 0.35 -7.00 14.03
N PHE A 294 1.64 -7.10 14.31
CA PHE A 294 2.63 -6.10 13.93
C PHE A 294 3.20 -6.40 12.54
N TRP A 295 3.85 -7.55 12.37
CA TRP A 295 4.59 -7.85 11.13
C TRP A 295 3.69 -8.05 9.92
N VAL A 296 2.58 -8.80 10.06
CA VAL A 296 1.57 -8.92 8.99
C VAL A 296 1.06 -7.55 8.54
N ASN A 297 0.81 -6.64 9.47
CA ASN A 297 0.31 -5.30 9.16
C ASN A 297 1.35 -4.48 8.39
N LEU A 298 2.61 -4.48 8.83
CA LEU A 298 3.69 -3.75 8.13
C LEU A 298 3.99 -4.32 6.74
N ILE A 299 3.95 -5.64 6.57
CA ILE A 299 4.14 -6.28 5.26
C ILE A 299 3.03 -5.87 4.29
N LYS A 300 1.77 -5.84 4.75
CA LYS A 300 0.63 -5.41 3.93
C LYS A 300 0.65 -3.91 3.66
N ASN A 301 1.17 -3.11 4.60
CA ASN A 301 1.11 -1.65 4.57
C ASN A 301 2.52 -1.02 4.68
N PRO A 302 3.41 -1.22 3.70
CA PRO A 302 4.78 -0.71 3.77
C PRO A 302 4.86 0.83 3.77
N HIS A 303 3.81 1.51 3.28
CA HIS A 303 3.66 2.97 3.32
C HIS A 303 3.50 3.55 4.74
N PHE A 304 3.29 2.71 5.77
CA PHE A 304 3.34 3.15 7.17
C PHE A 304 4.77 3.40 7.66
N VAL A 305 5.76 2.79 6.99
CA VAL A 305 7.17 2.87 7.38
C VAL A 305 7.97 3.72 6.38
N PHE A 306 7.64 3.61 5.10
CA PHE A 306 8.38 4.26 4.02
C PHE A 306 7.53 5.34 3.35
N ASP A 307 8.16 6.43 2.94
CA ASP A 307 7.53 7.43 2.08
C ASP A 307 7.44 6.90 0.64
N ILE A 308 6.39 6.13 0.40
CA ILE A 308 6.07 5.51 -0.87
C ILE A 308 4.58 5.68 -1.18
N GLN A 309 4.23 5.65 -2.46
CA GLN A 309 2.83 5.56 -2.87
C GLN A 309 2.17 4.34 -2.23
N LYS A 310 0.93 4.50 -1.74
CA LYS A 310 0.11 3.38 -1.26
C LYS A 310 0.08 2.28 -2.33
N PRO A 311 0.56 1.06 -2.04
CA PRO A 311 0.89 0.07 -3.05
C PRO A 311 -0.35 -0.74 -3.48
N THR A 312 -1.43 -0.07 -3.89
CA THR A 312 -2.73 -0.69 -4.27
C THR A 312 -2.54 -1.77 -5.34
N LYS A 313 -1.67 -1.52 -6.31
CA LYS A 313 -1.30 -2.46 -7.38
C LYS A 313 -0.64 -3.75 -6.87
N LEU A 314 0.02 -3.70 -5.71
CA LEU A 314 0.77 -4.83 -5.13
C LEU A 314 0.04 -5.49 -3.96
N GLU A 315 -1.13 -4.99 -3.57
CA GLU A 315 -1.87 -5.43 -2.38
C GLU A 315 -2.07 -6.95 -2.35
N GLY A 316 -2.46 -7.55 -3.49
CA GLY A 316 -2.60 -9.00 -3.61
C GLY A 316 -1.28 -9.75 -3.41
N CYS A 317 -0.17 -9.26 -3.97
CA CYS A 317 1.15 -9.88 -3.78
C CYS A 317 1.64 -9.78 -2.34
N LEU A 318 1.47 -8.62 -1.71
CA LEU A 318 1.85 -8.40 -0.31
C LEU A 318 0.98 -9.24 0.63
N SER A 319 -0.30 -9.41 0.33
CA SER A 319 -1.21 -10.27 1.08
C SER A 319 -0.81 -11.75 1.01
N VAL A 320 -0.31 -12.22 -0.13
CA VAL A 320 0.23 -13.59 -0.25
C VAL A 320 1.45 -13.77 0.65
N VAL A 321 2.39 -12.83 0.66
CA VAL A 321 3.58 -12.91 1.54
C VAL A 321 3.19 -12.83 3.02
N ALA A 322 2.24 -11.96 3.37
CA ALA A 322 1.72 -11.89 4.72
C ALA A 322 1.06 -13.21 5.12
N GLN A 323 0.27 -13.83 4.24
CA GLN A 323 -0.31 -15.15 4.49
C GLN A 323 0.73 -16.24 4.69
N THR A 324 1.82 -16.23 3.91
CA THR A 324 2.95 -17.16 4.12
C THR A 324 3.56 -17.01 5.51
N LEU A 325 3.73 -15.76 6.01
CA LEU A 325 4.18 -15.53 7.39
C LEU A 325 3.17 -16.06 8.41
N MET A 326 1.86 -15.83 8.18
CA MET A 326 0.81 -16.35 9.06
C MET A 326 0.84 -17.89 9.14
N ASP A 327 0.99 -18.56 7.99
CA ASP A 327 1.06 -20.02 7.91
C ASP A 327 2.33 -20.57 8.57
N ALA A 328 3.44 -19.81 8.53
CA ALA A 328 4.70 -20.16 9.18
C ALA A 328 4.61 -20.10 10.72
N CYS A 329 3.77 -19.23 11.27
CA CYS A 329 3.51 -19.16 12.71
C CYS A 329 2.50 -20.22 13.20
N SER A 330 1.79 -20.91 12.30
CA SER A 330 0.78 -21.89 12.69
C SER A 330 1.42 -23.24 13.08
N THR A 331 1.03 -23.79 14.23
CA THR A 331 1.41 -25.14 14.68
C THR A 331 0.63 -26.25 13.96
N GLN A 332 -0.51 -25.92 13.33
CA GLN A 332 -1.36 -26.90 12.67
C GLN A 332 -0.83 -27.26 11.28
N GLU A 333 -0.54 -28.54 11.05
CA GLU A 333 -0.29 -29.06 9.71
C GLU A 333 -1.58 -29.07 8.89
N HIS A 334 -1.55 -28.36 7.77
CA HIS A 334 -2.66 -28.36 6.83
C HIS A 334 -2.37 -29.36 5.72
N GLN A 335 -3.24 -30.37 5.59
CA GLN A 335 -3.20 -31.26 4.44
C GLN A 335 -3.56 -30.47 3.17
N LEU A 336 -2.61 -30.40 2.25
CA LEU A 336 -2.79 -29.71 0.99
C LEU A 336 -3.61 -30.58 0.04
N THR A 337 -4.75 -30.06 -0.36
CA THR A 337 -5.65 -30.67 -1.33
C THR A 337 -5.67 -29.84 -2.62
N LYS A 338 -6.27 -30.38 -3.68
CA LYS A 338 -6.51 -29.65 -4.94
C LYS A 338 -7.33 -28.37 -4.77
N ASP A 339 -8.11 -28.28 -3.69
CA ASP A 339 -9.00 -27.16 -3.37
C ASP A 339 -8.33 -26.17 -2.40
N SER A 340 -7.07 -26.42 -2.00
CA SER A 340 -6.31 -25.50 -1.16
C SER A 340 -5.99 -24.20 -1.91
N PRO A 341 -5.99 -23.04 -1.23
CA PRO A 341 -5.68 -21.77 -1.86
C PRO A 341 -4.33 -21.80 -2.58
N SER A 342 -4.26 -21.19 -3.78
CA SER A 342 -3.04 -21.14 -4.58
C SER A 342 -1.84 -20.55 -3.83
N SER A 343 -2.05 -19.59 -2.93
CA SER A 343 -1.01 -19.03 -2.07
C SER A 343 -0.36 -20.09 -1.16
N LYS A 344 -1.15 -21.01 -0.59
CA LYS A 344 -0.65 -22.10 0.26
C LYS A 344 0.12 -23.12 -0.57
N LEU A 345 -0.42 -23.51 -1.73
CA LEU A 345 0.26 -24.44 -2.65
C LEU A 345 1.60 -23.88 -3.16
N LEU A 346 1.67 -22.56 -3.39
CA LEU A 346 2.85 -21.88 -3.91
C LEU A 346 4.06 -21.92 -2.96
N PHE A 347 3.82 -21.91 -1.64
CA PHE A 347 4.85 -21.92 -0.59
C PHE A 347 4.90 -23.23 0.21
N ALA A 348 4.13 -24.25 -0.18
CA ALA A 348 4.02 -25.54 0.49
C ALA A 348 5.36 -26.21 0.81
N LYS A 349 6.36 -26.10 -0.07
CA LYS A 349 7.68 -26.71 0.14
C LYS A 349 8.55 -25.93 1.12
N ASP A 350 8.37 -24.61 1.17
CA ASP A 350 9.21 -23.73 1.99
C ASP A 350 8.66 -23.59 3.43
N ILE A 351 7.37 -23.89 3.63
CA ILE A 351 6.68 -23.60 4.89
C ILE A 351 7.27 -24.33 6.10
N TYR A 352 7.78 -25.55 5.91
CA TYR A 352 8.43 -26.32 6.98
C TYR A 352 9.73 -25.65 7.45
N GLN A 353 10.50 -25.08 6.53
CA GLN A 353 11.70 -24.32 6.88
C GLN A 353 11.33 -23.04 7.64
N TYR A 354 10.27 -22.35 7.21
CA TYR A 354 9.82 -21.13 7.89
C TYR A 354 9.27 -21.41 9.29
N ARG A 355 8.59 -22.54 9.50
CA ARG A 355 8.17 -23.00 10.83
C ARG A 355 9.36 -23.27 11.74
N ASP A 356 10.35 -24.00 11.24
CA ASP A 356 11.60 -24.25 11.98
C ASP A 356 12.32 -22.93 12.35
N TRP A 357 12.21 -21.88 11.54
CA TRP A 357 12.71 -20.55 11.90
C TRP A 357 11.93 -19.91 13.06
N VAL A 358 10.61 -19.99 13.04
CA VAL A 358 9.75 -19.46 14.11
C VAL A 358 10.00 -20.19 15.42
N ASP A 359 10.03 -21.52 15.39
CA ASP A 359 10.21 -22.37 16.57
C ASP A 359 11.58 -22.10 17.22
N ARG A 360 12.64 -22.02 16.40
CA ARG A 360 13.97 -21.66 16.88
C ARG A 360 14.02 -20.25 17.45
N TYR A 361 13.37 -19.27 16.79
CA TYR A 361 13.33 -17.89 17.28
C TYR A 361 12.68 -17.81 18.67
N TYR A 362 11.57 -18.51 18.90
CA TYR A 362 10.92 -18.54 20.21
C TYR A 362 11.75 -19.28 21.26
N ALA A 363 12.43 -20.37 20.88
CA ALA A 363 13.36 -21.05 21.76
C ALA A 363 14.54 -20.16 22.15
N GLU A 364 15.20 -19.53 21.18
CA GLU A 364 16.33 -18.62 21.40
C GLU A 364 15.95 -17.44 22.31
N ILE A 365 14.76 -16.84 22.11
CA ILE A 365 14.26 -15.79 23.02
C ILE A 365 14.08 -16.34 24.43
N ARG A 366 13.48 -17.52 24.59
CA ARG A 366 13.27 -18.12 25.90
C ARG A 366 14.59 -18.34 26.64
N GLU A 367 15.63 -18.80 25.94
CA GLU A 367 16.97 -19.03 26.50
C GLU A 367 17.75 -17.74 26.81
N MET A 368 17.32 -16.57 26.33
CA MET A 368 17.97 -15.31 26.68
C MET A 368 17.84 -15.01 28.19
N PRO A 369 18.80 -14.27 28.78
CA PRO A 369 18.67 -13.80 30.15
C PRO A 369 17.38 -13.00 30.37
N PRO A 370 16.69 -13.18 31.51
CA PRO A 370 15.50 -12.40 31.83
C PRO A 370 15.86 -10.92 31.99
N ILE A 371 14.96 -10.05 31.58
CA ILE A 371 15.14 -8.60 31.67
C ILE A 371 14.51 -8.11 32.95
N THR A 372 15.26 -7.32 33.71
CA THR A 372 14.76 -6.77 34.97
C THR A 372 13.75 -5.65 34.70
N ASP A 373 12.79 -5.48 35.63
CA ASP A 373 11.84 -4.35 35.56
C ASP A 373 12.56 -3.00 35.55
N GLN A 374 13.72 -2.90 36.22
CA GLN A 374 14.52 -1.68 36.24
C GLN A 374 15.05 -1.34 34.84
N ASP A 375 15.61 -2.33 34.13
CA ASP A 375 16.14 -2.14 32.78
C ASP A 375 15.01 -1.83 31.78
N MET A 376 13.89 -2.55 31.88
CA MET A 376 12.73 -2.32 31.01
C MET A 376 12.13 -0.92 31.23
N ASN A 377 12.00 -0.47 32.47
CA ASN A 377 11.54 0.89 32.78
C ASN A 377 12.50 1.96 32.25
N ALA A 378 13.81 1.72 32.30
CA ALA A 378 14.79 2.64 31.73
C ALA A 378 14.63 2.77 30.20
N LEU A 379 14.42 1.64 29.49
CA LEU A 379 14.14 1.62 28.05
C LEU A 379 12.86 2.38 27.72
N LEU A 380 11.75 2.08 28.41
CA LEU A 380 10.46 2.75 28.18
C LEU A 380 10.53 4.25 28.48
N ALA A 381 11.28 4.66 29.50
CA ALA A 381 11.47 6.07 29.83
C ALA A 381 12.26 6.82 28.75
N GLU A 382 13.25 6.17 28.12
CA GLU A 382 14.00 6.75 27.00
C GLU A 382 13.13 6.95 25.76
N GLU A 383 12.34 5.94 25.39
CA GLU A 383 11.38 6.04 24.29
C GLU A 383 10.31 7.12 24.58
N SER A 384 9.80 7.18 25.81
CA SER A 384 8.83 8.19 26.23
C SER A 384 9.39 9.62 26.13
N ARG A 385 10.67 9.84 26.45
CA ARG A 385 11.31 11.15 26.28
C ARG A 385 11.38 11.54 24.81
N SER A 386 11.74 10.58 23.95
CA SER A 386 11.89 10.77 22.51
C SER A 386 10.56 11.09 21.79
N HIS A 387 9.43 10.64 22.35
CA HIS A 387 8.09 10.78 21.74
C HIS A 387 7.10 11.63 22.55
N SER A 388 7.57 12.45 23.49
CA SER A 388 6.77 13.24 24.45
C SER A 388 5.78 14.27 23.86
N ARG A 389 5.67 14.39 22.53
CA ARG A 389 4.84 15.41 21.85
C ARG A 389 3.52 14.90 21.24
N ASP A 390 3.22 13.61 21.31
CA ASP A 390 1.97 13.06 20.76
C ASP A 390 0.83 13.09 21.81
N ARG A 391 -0.04 14.11 21.71
CA ARG A 391 -1.13 14.35 22.68
C ARG A 391 -2.41 13.57 22.34
N TYR A 392 -2.57 12.37 22.92
CA TYR A 392 -3.81 11.58 22.83
C TYR A 392 -4.93 12.04 23.80
N LEU A 393 -4.58 12.85 24.82
CA LEU A 393 -5.48 13.25 25.90
C LEU A 393 -6.64 14.14 25.46
N GLU A 394 -6.46 14.97 24.42
CA GLU A 394 -7.51 15.91 23.98
C GLU A 394 -8.71 15.19 23.33
N GLN A 395 -8.50 14.01 22.74
CA GLN A 395 -9.51 13.32 21.94
C GLN A 395 -10.51 12.51 22.80
N TYR A 396 -10.15 12.11 24.02
CA TYR A 396 -10.94 11.18 24.84
C TYR A 396 -11.24 11.68 26.27
N LYS A 397 -11.01 12.98 26.53
CA LYS A 397 -11.09 13.56 27.88
C LYS A 397 -12.42 13.31 28.61
N GLU A 398 -13.55 13.41 27.91
CA GLU A 398 -14.87 13.20 28.52
C GLU A 398 -15.13 11.73 28.87
N SER A 399 -14.80 10.80 27.96
CA SER A 399 -15.01 9.37 28.19
C SER A 399 -14.12 8.82 29.30
N LEU A 400 -12.90 9.33 29.44
CA LEU A 400 -11.99 8.95 30.53
C LEU A 400 -12.49 9.47 31.87
N ARG A 401 -13.11 10.65 31.91
CA ARG A 401 -13.67 11.23 33.13
C ARG A 401 -14.85 10.41 33.65
N GLU A 402 -15.77 10.05 32.77
CA GLU A 402 -16.94 9.24 33.14
C GLU A 402 -16.54 7.88 33.74
N GLU A 403 -15.55 7.19 33.16
CA GLU A 403 -15.03 5.93 33.71
C GLU A 403 -14.29 6.11 35.05
N LEU A 404 -13.55 7.21 35.21
CA LEU A 404 -12.88 7.53 36.48
C LEU A 404 -13.89 7.84 37.60
N ASP A 405 -14.99 8.51 37.29
CA ASP A 405 -16.07 8.81 38.25
C ASP A 405 -16.87 7.55 38.61
N MET A 406 -16.97 6.58 37.70
CA MET A 406 -17.64 5.30 37.96
C MET A 406 -16.80 4.30 38.76
N ASN A 407 -15.47 4.44 38.77
CA ASN A 407 -14.59 3.52 39.46
C ASN A 407 -14.36 3.95 40.93
N GLN A 408 -14.95 3.20 41.88
CA GLN A 408 -14.85 3.49 43.31
C GLN A 408 -13.40 3.58 43.83
N PHE A 409 -12.48 2.79 43.28
CA PHE A 409 -11.06 2.86 43.65
C PHE A 409 -10.41 4.16 43.16
N ALA A 410 -10.79 4.63 41.97
CA ALA A 410 -10.31 5.89 41.40
C ALA A 410 -10.87 7.11 42.16
N VAL A 411 -12.16 7.08 42.53
CA VAL A 411 -12.80 8.11 43.36
C VAL A 411 -12.15 8.18 44.74
N ASN A 412 -11.86 7.03 45.37
CA ASN A 412 -11.18 6.96 46.66
C ASN A 412 -9.77 7.57 46.61
N GLN A 413 -9.10 7.51 45.46
CA GLN A 413 -7.79 8.14 45.23
C GLN A 413 -7.87 9.57 44.67
N LYS A 414 -9.09 10.13 44.54
CA LYS A 414 -9.39 11.45 43.97
C LYS A 414 -8.85 11.62 42.55
N LEU A 415 -8.75 10.55 41.78
CA LEU A 415 -8.25 10.57 40.40
C LEU A 415 -9.11 11.42 39.45
N PRO A 416 -10.46 11.44 39.54
CA PRO A 416 -11.27 12.30 38.69
C PRO A 416 -10.95 13.79 38.87
N GLN A 417 -10.75 14.22 40.12
CA GLN A 417 -10.43 15.60 40.44
C GLN A 417 -9.02 15.98 39.99
N LYS A 418 -8.03 15.11 40.21
CA LYS A 418 -6.66 15.30 39.71
C LYS A 418 -6.61 15.35 38.18
N PHE A 419 -7.43 14.56 37.51
CA PHE A 419 -7.54 14.55 36.05
C PHE A 419 -8.12 15.88 35.53
N GLN A 420 -9.15 16.41 36.19
CA GLN A 420 -9.71 17.73 35.87
C GLN A 420 -8.69 18.85 36.10
N ASP A 421 -7.96 18.82 37.21
CA ASP A 421 -6.93 19.82 37.51
C ASP A 421 -5.79 19.79 36.47
N MET A 422 -5.40 18.59 36.03
CA MET A 422 -4.43 18.41 34.95
C MET A 422 -4.95 18.97 33.62
N LEU A 423 -6.19 18.68 33.22
CA LEU A 423 -6.80 19.23 32.00
C LEU A 423 -6.83 20.77 32.03
N ASN A 424 -7.26 21.35 33.15
CA ASN A 424 -7.28 22.81 33.34
C ASN A 424 -5.87 23.42 33.22
N THR A 425 -4.86 22.75 33.76
CA THR A 425 -3.46 23.19 33.66
C THR A 425 -2.92 23.09 32.23
N MET A 426 -3.28 22.04 31.51
CA MET A 426 -2.91 21.85 30.10
C MET A 426 -3.56 22.89 29.18
N GLU A 427 -4.82 23.25 29.44
CA GLU A 427 -5.53 24.32 28.73
C GLU A 427 -4.88 25.70 29.00
N CYS A 428 -4.54 26.01 30.25
CA CYS A 428 -3.80 27.24 30.61
C CYS A 428 -2.43 27.36 29.94
N MET A 429 -1.67 26.26 29.78
CA MET A 429 -0.38 26.31 29.08
C MET A 429 -0.52 26.50 27.56
N GLY A 430 -1.61 26.05 26.95
CA GLY A 430 -1.88 26.28 25.52
C GLY A 430 -2.10 27.76 25.16
N GLU A 431 -2.68 28.53 26.08
CA GLU A 431 -2.91 29.96 25.90
C GLU A 431 -1.62 30.79 26.00
N TYR A 432 -0.67 30.41 26.86
CA TYR A 432 0.62 31.11 26.98
C TYR A 432 1.49 31.00 25.72
N TYR A 433 1.42 29.90 24.96
CA TYR A 433 2.11 29.78 23.68
C TYR A 433 1.36 30.42 22.52
N SER A 434 0.06 30.69 22.67
CA SER A 434 -0.76 31.35 21.65
C SER A 434 -0.75 32.88 21.77
N ASN A 435 -0.49 33.42 22.98
CA ASN A 435 -0.52 34.87 23.26
C ASN A 435 0.86 35.58 23.23
N GLY A 436 1.96 34.88 22.91
CA GLY A 436 3.30 35.48 22.80
C GLY A 436 3.58 36.27 21.51
N GLY A 437 2.57 36.45 20.64
CA GLY A 437 2.72 36.99 19.28
C GLY A 437 2.36 38.46 19.06
N ASN A 438 2.08 39.26 20.11
CA ASN A 438 1.73 40.67 19.94
C ASN A 438 2.49 41.56 20.92
N GLY A 439 3.60 42.14 20.45
CA GLY A 439 4.34 43.16 21.20
C GLY A 439 5.60 43.66 20.51
N THR A 440 5.49 44.85 19.91
CA THR A 440 6.56 45.81 19.56
C THR A 440 7.49 45.53 18.37
N THR A 441 7.23 46.31 17.32
CA THR A 441 8.12 46.69 16.22
C THR A 441 9.44 47.30 16.72
N GLY A 442 10.57 46.72 16.30
CA GLY A 442 11.91 47.29 16.46
C GLY A 442 12.83 46.77 15.35
N THR A 443 13.25 47.68 14.48
CA THR A 443 14.23 47.50 13.39
C THR A 443 15.55 46.88 13.84
N PHE A 444 16.06 45.84 13.16
CA PHE A 444 17.46 45.70 12.72
C PHE A 444 17.61 44.43 11.84
N GLY A 445 18.38 44.55 10.75
CA GLY A 445 18.38 43.62 9.62
C GLY A 445 19.27 42.37 9.71
N ASN A 446 19.05 41.50 8.72
CA ASN A 446 19.94 40.49 8.14
C ASN A 446 20.88 39.70 9.08
N ARG A 447 20.57 38.41 9.29
CA ARG A 447 21.59 37.35 9.26
C ARG A 447 21.03 35.99 8.82
N VAL A 448 21.48 35.61 7.63
CA VAL A 448 21.59 34.30 6.99
C VAL A 448 21.56 33.11 7.97
N TYR A 449 20.65 32.17 7.72
CA TYR A 449 20.66 30.81 8.26
C TYR A 449 21.93 30.07 7.79
N ARG A 450 22.82 29.73 8.73
CA ARG A 450 23.81 28.66 8.57
C ARG A 450 23.37 27.49 9.45
N GLY A 451 22.99 26.38 8.81
CA GLY A 451 22.81 25.09 9.48
C GLY A 451 24.11 24.66 10.17
N ARG A 452 23.97 24.07 11.37
CA ARG A 452 25.09 23.41 12.05
C ARG A 452 25.30 22.00 11.49
N PRO A 453 26.55 21.50 11.51
CA PRO A 453 26.93 20.24 10.85
C PRO A 453 26.62 19.03 11.73
N ARG A 454 26.40 17.89 11.08
CA ARG A 454 26.43 16.55 11.70
C ARG A 454 27.83 16.25 12.20
N GLU A 455 27.95 15.81 13.44
CA GLU A 455 29.17 15.25 14.00
C GLU A 455 29.36 13.82 13.49
N ASP A 456 30.49 13.59 12.84
CA ASP A 456 31.02 12.26 12.53
C ASP A 456 31.46 11.57 13.83
N ARG A 457 31.05 10.30 14.00
CA ARG A 457 31.69 9.39 14.97
C ARG A 457 32.72 8.56 14.22
N VAL A 458 33.95 8.62 14.75
CA VAL A 458 35.14 7.85 14.39
C VAL A 458 34.92 6.36 14.57
#